data_AF-A7E5Y7-F1
#
_entry.id   AF-A7E5Y7-F1
#
_cell.length_a   1.000
_cell.length_b   1.000
_cell.length_c   1.000
_cell.angle_alpha   90.00
_cell.angle_beta   90.00
_cell.angle_gamma   90.00
#
_symmetry.space_group_name_H-M   'P 1'
#
loop_
_entity.id
_entity.type
_entity.pdbx_description
1 polymer ?
#
loop_
_entity_poly.entity_id
_entity_poly.type
_entity_poly.pdbx_seq_one_letter_code
_entity_poly.pdbx_strand_id
1 'polypeptide(L)'
;MANYILETQGAKKVGKLWAYRFVKRYTELKMCFNRVYDFQRALCEDSELIERWFRLVSNMRAKYGILDCNFYNFDETGFMIGQISLYIVVIKADRCGKSKVIQLGNRE
;
A
#
# COMPACT_ATOMS: atom_id res chain seq x y z
N MET A 1 -13.04 -9.06 15.51
CA MET A 1 -12.07 -9.22 16.62
C MET A 1 -12.57 -8.63 17.95
N ALA A 2 -12.65 -7.31 18.14
CA ALA A 2 -13.02 -6.73 19.44
C ALA A 2 -14.39 -7.21 19.98
N ASN A 3 -15.42 -7.30 19.13
CA ASN A 3 -16.72 -7.84 19.52
C ASN A 3 -16.67 -9.33 19.89
N TYR A 4 -15.78 -10.11 19.26
CA TYR A 4 -15.63 -11.54 19.55
C TYR A 4 -15.06 -11.75 20.95
N ILE A 5 -14.08 -10.93 21.35
CA ILE A 5 -13.50 -10.95 22.70
C ILE A 5 -14.52 -10.50 23.77
N LEU A 6 -15.39 -9.54 23.44
CA LEU A 6 -16.43 -9.09 24.36
C LEU A 6 -17.54 -10.12 24.53
N GLU A 7 -17.88 -10.83 23.45
CA GLU A 7 -18.88 -11.90 23.47
C GLU A 7 -18.45 -13.08 24.34
N THR A 8 -17.17 -13.46 24.30
CA THR A 8 -16.63 -14.49 25.21
C THR A 8 -16.59 -14.04 26.67
N GLN A 9 -16.58 -12.73 26.94
CA GLN A 9 -16.60 -12.15 28.28
C GLN A 9 -18.02 -11.76 28.76
N GLY A 10 -19.07 -12.03 27.97
CA GLY A 10 -20.45 -11.64 28.31
C GLY A 10 -20.69 -10.13 28.31
N ALA A 11 -19.82 -9.35 27.68
CA ALA A 11 -19.87 -7.89 27.66
C ALA A 11 -20.64 -7.34 26.44
N LYS A 12 -21.11 -6.09 26.55
CA LYS A 12 -21.81 -5.40 25.45
C LYS A 12 -20.86 -5.12 24.28
N LYS A 13 -21.39 -5.21 23.05
CA LYS A 13 -20.67 -4.91 21.80
C LYS A 13 -20.14 -3.47 21.76
N VAL A 14 -19.03 -3.26 21.05
CA VAL A 14 -18.44 -1.91 20.90
C VAL A 14 -19.29 -1.01 19.99
N GLY A 15 -19.29 0.28 20.28
CA GLY A 15 -19.92 1.29 19.41
C GLY A 15 -19.12 1.58 18.13
N LYS A 16 -19.77 2.16 17.12
CA LYS A 16 -19.19 2.47 15.80
C LYS A 16 -17.86 3.26 15.85
N LEU A 17 -17.74 4.18 16.82
CA LEU A 17 -16.56 5.05 16.98
C LEU A 17 -15.48 4.47 17.90
N TRP A 18 -15.60 3.21 18.33
CA TRP A 18 -14.67 2.62 19.30
C TRP A 18 -13.23 2.62 18.81
N ALA A 19 -12.98 2.21 17.56
CA ALA A 19 -11.62 2.15 17.01
C ALA A 19 -10.95 3.54 16.96
N TYR A 20 -11.70 4.56 16.51
CA TYR A 20 -11.23 5.94 16.50
C TYR A 20 -10.92 6.44 17.92
N ARG A 21 -11.82 6.22 18.88
CA ARG A 21 -11.63 6.64 20.28
C ARG A 21 -10.47 5.90 20.94
N PHE A 22 -10.27 4.64 20.61
CA PHE A 22 -9.15 3.83 21.10
C PHE A 22 -7.82 4.41 20.63
N VAL A 23 -7.64 4.63 19.32
CA VAL A 23 -6.42 5.22 18.78
C VAL A 23 -6.18 6.63 19.33
N LYS A 24 -7.23 7.45 19.49
CA LYS A 24 -7.11 8.79 20.08
C LYS A 24 -6.61 8.79 21.53
N ARG A 25 -6.87 7.73 22.31
CA ARG A 25 -6.42 7.62 23.71
C ARG A 25 -4.94 7.25 23.84
N TYR A 26 -4.39 6.55 22.85
CA TYR A 26 -3.01 6.08 22.88
C TYR A 26 -2.21 6.84 21.81
N THR A 27 -1.46 7.87 22.22
CA THR A 27 -0.61 8.67 21.33
C THR A 27 0.49 7.86 20.65
N GLU A 28 0.81 6.69 21.20
CA GLU A 28 1.70 5.71 20.58
C GLU A 28 1.09 4.99 19.38
N LEU A 29 -0.19 5.19 19.08
CA LEU A 29 -0.89 4.57 17.96
C LEU A 29 -1.31 5.64 16.94
N LYS A 30 -1.21 5.29 15.65
CA LYS A 30 -1.64 6.12 14.53
C LYS A 30 -2.45 5.28 13.55
N MET A 31 -3.54 5.84 13.05
CA MET A 31 -4.26 5.28 11.90
C MET A 31 -3.60 5.74 10.61
N CYS A 32 -3.19 4.79 9.79
CA CYS A 32 -2.60 5.02 8.49
C CYS A 32 -3.42 4.32 7.41
N PHE A 33 -3.56 4.96 6.26
CA PHE A 33 -4.13 4.34 5.09
C PHE A 33 -3.07 3.49 4.41
N ASN A 34 -3.41 2.23 4.17
CA ASN A 34 -2.56 1.36 3.36
C ASN A 34 -2.84 1.59 1.88
N ARG A 35 -1.81 1.50 1.03
CA ARG A 35 -2.00 1.34 -0.41
C ARG A 35 -1.95 -0.15 -0.69
N VAL A 36 -3.07 -0.69 -1.15
CA VAL A 36 -3.10 -2.09 -1.55
C VAL A 36 -2.15 -2.25 -2.73
N TYR A 37 -1.21 -3.18 -2.56
CA TYR A 37 -0.24 -3.51 -3.58
C TYR A 37 -0.53 -4.92 -4.08
N ASP A 38 -0.61 -5.06 -5.39
CA ASP A 38 -0.88 -6.34 -6.03
C ASP A 38 0.23 -7.33 -5.69
N PHE A 39 -0.15 -8.50 -5.18
CA PHE A 39 0.79 -9.54 -4.75
C PHE A 39 1.60 -10.11 -5.91
N GLN A 40 0.98 -10.27 -7.08
CA GLN A 40 1.71 -10.71 -8.27
C GLN A 40 2.75 -9.66 -8.67
N ARG A 41 2.41 -8.36 -8.57
CA ARG A 41 3.39 -7.29 -8.79
C ARG A 41 4.52 -7.32 -7.77
N ALA A 42 4.23 -7.53 -6.48
CA ALA A 42 5.26 -7.65 -5.45
C ALA A 42 6.22 -8.82 -5.70
N LEU A 43 5.71 -9.96 -6.15
CA LEU A 43 6.54 -11.13 -6.47
C LEU A 43 7.42 -10.92 -7.70
N CYS A 44 6.99 -10.06 -8.63
CA CYS A 44 7.73 -9.75 -9.85
C CYS A 44 8.68 -8.54 -9.71
N GLU A 45 8.75 -7.87 -8.55
CA GLU A 45 9.72 -6.80 -8.29
C GLU A 45 11.12 -7.38 -8.04
N ASP A 46 11.91 -7.57 -9.11
CA ASP A 46 13.33 -7.86 -9.01
C ASP A 46 14.15 -6.57 -9.11
N SER A 47 14.86 -6.22 -8.04
CA SER A 47 15.68 -5.01 -7.96
C SER A 47 16.75 -4.95 -9.05
N GLU A 48 17.40 -6.07 -9.37
CA GLU A 48 18.44 -6.09 -10.41
C GLU A 48 17.84 -5.84 -11.79
N LEU A 49 16.69 -6.44 -12.06
CA LEU A 49 16.00 -6.28 -13.34
C LEU A 49 15.52 -4.84 -13.53
N ILE A 50 14.97 -4.23 -12.48
CA ILE A 50 14.56 -2.83 -12.46
C ILE A 50 15.77 -1.92 -12.68
N GLU A 51 16.88 -2.14 -11.99
CA GLU A 51 18.10 -1.34 -12.16
C GLU A 51 18.66 -1.45 -13.59
N ARG A 52 18.73 -2.67 -14.13
CA ARG A 52 19.18 -2.91 -15.51
C ARG A 52 18.32 -2.16 -16.52
N TRP A 53 17.00 -2.12 -16.32
CA TRP A 53 16.08 -1.37 -17.17
C TRP A 53 16.36 0.14 -17.12
N PHE A 54 16.48 0.73 -15.92
CA PHE A 54 16.77 2.17 -15.78
C PHE A 54 18.14 2.55 -16.37
N ARG A 55 19.14 1.67 -16.23
CA ARG A 55 20.45 1.86 -16.87
C ARG A 55 20.34 1.86 -18.39
N LEU A 56 19.54 0.96 -18.97
CA LEU A 56 19.31 0.91 -20.41
C LEU A 56 18.61 2.19 -20.91
N VAL A 57 17.58 2.66 -20.20
CA VAL A 57 16.88 3.91 -20.53
C VAL A 57 17.83 5.10 -20.48
N SER A 58 18.67 5.20 -19.43
CA SER A 58 19.66 6.26 -19.30
C SER A 58 20.69 6.24 -20.44
N ASN A 59 21.15 5.05 -20.82
CA ASN A 59 22.08 4.88 -21.96
C ASN A 59 21.44 5.31 -23.28
N MET A 60 20.17 4.94 -23.53
CA MET A 60 19.45 5.35 -24.73
C MET A 60 19.24 6.87 -24.77
N ARG A 61 18.89 7.47 -23.63
CA ARG A 61 18.77 8.92 -23.48
C ARG A 61 20.07 9.62 -23.85
N ALA A 62 21.20 9.15 -23.31
CA ALA A 62 22.52 9.72 -23.60
C ALA A 62 22.91 9.53 -25.07
N LYS A 63 22.68 8.34 -25.64
CA LYS A 63 23.04 8.00 -27.02
C LYS A 63 22.33 8.86 -28.05
N TYR A 64 21.03 9.13 -27.84
CA TYR A 64 20.21 9.87 -28.80
C TYR A 64 19.96 11.33 -28.41
N GLY A 65 20.59 11.82 -27.33
CA GLY A 65 20.41 13.20 -26.88
C GLY A 65 18.98 13.55 -26.53
N ILE A 66 18.22 12.62 -25.96
CA ILE A 66 16.79 12.82 -25.65
C ILE A 66 16.69 13.82 -24.49
N LEU A 67 16.05 14.96 -24.77
CA LEU A 67 15.75 15.99 -23.77
C LEU A 67 14.62 15.53 -22.85
N ASP A 68 14.62 16.02 -21.61
CA ASP A 68 13.55 15.72 -20.65
C ASP A 68 12.16 16.12 -21.17
N CYS A 69 12.07 17.21 -21.95
CA CYS A 69 10.82 17.65 -22.57
C CYS A 69 10.26 16.68 -23.63
N ASN A 70 11.09 15.75 -24.10
CA ASN A 70 10.71 14.72 -25.08
C ASN A 70 10.45 13.37 -24.40
N PHE A 71 10.52 13.31 -23.07
CA PHE A 71 10.18 12.11 -22.31
C PHE A 71 8.69 12.14 -21.96
N TYR A 72 7.90 11.43 -22.74
CA TYR A 72 6.48 11.26 -22.48
C TYR A 72 6.28 9.97 -21.69
N ASN A 73 5.64 10.07 -20.53
CA ASN A 73 5.11 8.87 -19.90
C ASN A 73 3.96 8.37 -20.77
N PHE A 74 4.03 7.12 -21.18
CA PHE A 74 2.86 6.42 -21.67
C PHE A 74 2.02 6.05 -20.46
N ASP A 75 1.39 7.04 -19.82
CA ASP A 75 0.31 6.83 -18.88
C ASP A 75 -0.99 6.63 -19.67
N GLU A 76 -0.95 5.63 -20.55
CA GLU A 76 -2.18 5.08 -21.07
C GLU A 76 -3.07 4.83 -19.86
N THR A 77 -4.25 5.45 -19.88
CA THR A 77 -5.32 5.22 -18.91
C THR A 77 -5.78 3.78 -19.10
N GLY A 78 -4.93 2.84 -18.69
CA GLY A 78 -5.14 1.42 -18.76
C GLY A 78 -6.29 1.11 -17.83
N PHE A 79 -7.33 0.51 -18.40
CA PHE A 79 -8.51 -0.03 -17.73
C PHE A 79 -8.27 -0.32 -16.23
N MET A 80 -9.15 0.19 -15.36
CA MET A 80 -9.18 -0.19 -13.94
C MET A 80 -9.48 -1.69 -13.79
N ILE A 81 -8.50 -2.54 -14.04
CA ILE A 81 -8.52 -3.94 -13.65
C ILE A 81 -7.92 -3.97 -12.25
N GLY A 82 -8.77 -4.29 -11.26
CA GLY A 82 -8.36 -4.39 -9.86
C GLY A 82 -8.45 -3.08 -9.09
N GLN A 83 -9.59 -2.38 -9.16
CA GLN A 83 -9.87 -1.29 -8.22
C GLN A 83 -10.00 -1.87 -6.81
N ILE A 84 -9.00 -1.65 -5.95
CA ILE A 84 -9.01 -2.16 -4.57
C ILE A 84 -9.09 -1.00 -3.58
N SER A 85 -10.10 -1.07 -2.73
CA SER A 85 -10.42 -0.10 -1.69
C SER A 85 -9.27 0.10 -0.69
N LEU A 86 -8.99 1.37 -0.42
CA LEU A 86 -8.11 1.81 0.66
C LEU A 86 -8.64 1.30 2.01
N TYR A 87 -7.84 0.58 2.79
CA TYR A 87 -8.21 0.19 4.17
C TYR A 87 -7.35 0.93 5.19
N ILE A 88 -7.92 1.12 6.38
CA ILE A 88 -7.27 1.79 7.49
C ILE A 88 -6.61 0.75 8.39
N VAL A 89 -5.32 0.94 8.66
CA VAL A 89 -4.53 0.10 9.58
C VAL A 89 -4.11 0.95 10.78
N VAL A 90 -4.09 0.35 11.97
CA VAL A 90 -3.52 0.97 13.18
C VAL A 90 -2.08 0.51 13.31
N ILE A 91 -1.14 1.45 13.35
CA ILE A 91 0.30 1.20 13.52
C ILE A 91 0.83 1.97 14.73
N LYS A 92 2.03 1.61 15.20
CA LYS A 92 2.74 2.45 16.18
C LYS A 92 3.13 3.80 15.57
N ALA A 93 3.06 4.86 16.36
CA ALA A 93 3.34 6.24 15.93
C ALA A 93 4.81 6.46 15.54
N ASP A 94 5.72 5.63 16.05
CA ASP A 94 7.16 5.62 15.71
C ASP A 94 7.44 5.14 14.28
N ARG A 95 6.56 4.34 13.68
CA ARG A 95 6.70 3.85 12.30
C ARG A 95 6.15 4.88 11.30
N CYS A 96 6.98 5.85 10.95
CA CYS A 96 6.66 6.85 9.92
C CYS A 96 6.87 6.27 8.51
N GLY A 97 5.89 5.53 8.00
CA GLY A 97 5.89 5.06 6.61
C GLY A 97 4.55 4.45 6.22
N LYS A 98 4.15 4.58 4.96
CA LYS A 98 3.03 3.79 4.41
C LYS A 98 3.50 2.33 4.38
N SER A 99 2.97 1.49 5.27
CA SER A 99 3.26 0.06 5.17
C SER A 99 2.67 -0.45 3.86
N LYS A 100 3.46 -1.12 3.02
CA LYS A 100 2.91 -1.91 1.92
C LYS A 100 2.26 -3.13 2.59
N VAL A 101 0.96 -3.34 2.38
CA VAL A 101 0.37 -4.64 2.71
C VAL A 101 0.02 -5.30 1.39
N ILE A 102 0.63 -6.46 1.25
CA ILE A 102 0.51 -7.29 0.06
C ILE A 102 -0.83 -7.98 0.13
N GLN A 103 -1.63 -7.84 -0.92
CA GLN A 103 -2.95 -8.43 -0.97
C GLN A 103 -2.82 -9.93 -1.19
N LEU A 104 -3.09 -10.77 -0.18
CA LEU A 104 -3.12 -12.23 -0.40
C LEU A 104 -4.08 -12.53 -1.56
N GLY A 105 -3.53 -13.01 -2.68
CA GLY A 105 -4.34 -13.43 -3.82
C GLY A 105 -5.35 -14.46 -3.35
N ASN A 106 -6.59 -14.36 -3.86
CA ASN A 106 -7.64 -15.33 -3.56
C ASN A 106 -7.08 -16.74 -3.81
N ARG A 107 -6.86 -17.49 -2.72
CA ARG A 107 -6.81 -18.94 -2.77
C ARG A 107 -8.26 -19.39 -2.81
N GLU A 108 -8.73 -19.70 -4.01
CA GLU A 108 -9.61 -20.85 -4.15
C GLU A 108 -8.79 -22.12 -3.89
#